data_AF-A0A336U3X5-F1
#
_entry.id   AF-A0A336U3X5-F1
#
_cell.length_a   1.000
_cell.length_b   1.000
_cell.length_c   1.000
_cell.angle_alpha   90.00
_cell.angle_beta   90.00
_cell.angle_gamma   90.00
#
_symmetry.space_group_name_H-M   'P 1'
#
loop_
_entity.id
_entity.type
_entity.pdbx_description
1 polymer ?
#
loop_
_entity_poly.entity_id
_entity_poly.type
_entity_poly.pdbx_seq_one_letter_code
_entity_poly.pdbx_strand_id
1 'polypeptide(L)'
;MTLLGLLSLLWTESGLNVWYPKMAGKRNDSLVRYRLLETAKQIRTGRACIGDHLFIGVPDPKQPVAQSQIQRLSSQAMSDKRLMLLSVLPRYDAEKHEKPLKFLPLRNFGGLPLIFFNSEVHWDSVKKRFSSEYAAWKSGAKIVVFALTSPAAVTGRGPSVRAHQIVLMHVSENWIPLDSSYEAVVAEKLDAEHRQYVKPMRYDASISEVFPDFYLLDTKSDKPFPMEVFGMATPAYLARKQLKKDYYNREYGPYGWWHWDATTASETMVLPHFPESRKPLSTDTPA
;
A
#
# COMPACT_ATOMS: atom_id res chain seq x y z
N MET A 1 14.67 -0.39 -11.57
CA MET A 1 13.47 -0.25 -10.73
C MET A 1 12.83 -1.62 -10.52
N THR A 2 12.47 -1.98 -9.29
CA THR A 2 11.80 -3.26 -8.96
C THR A 2 10.28 -3.12 -9.07
N LEU A 3 9.52 -4.23 -9.06
CA LEU A 3 8.04 -4.18 -9.07
C LEU A 3 7.48 -3.49 -7.82
N LEU A 4 8.11 -3.70 -6.66
CA LEU A 4 7.74 -2.99 -5.43
C LEU A 4 8.05 -1.49 -5.52
N GLY A 5 9.20 -1.12 -6.08
CA GLY A 5 9.53 0.29 -6.33
C GLY A 5 8.53 0.97 -7.27
N LEU A 6 8.07 0.28 -8.32
CA LEU A 6 7.01 0.81 -9.18
C LEU A 6 5.68 0.99 -8.44
N LEU A 7 5.30 0.04 -7.57
CA LEU A 7 4.09 0.18 -6.75
C LEU A 7 4.17 1.39 -5.82
N SER A 8 5.31 1.56 -5.15
CA SER A 8 5.59 2.71 -4.28
C SER A 8 5.57 4.04 -5.05
N LEU A 9 6.15 4.08 -6.26
CA LEU A 9 6.10 5.24 -7.14
C LEU A 9 4.66 5.58 -7.53
N LEU A 10 3.88 4.59 -7.99
CA LEU A 10 2.46 4.79 -8.32
C LEU A 10 1.66 5.33 -7.14
N TRP A 11 1.90 4.85 -5.92
CA TRP A 11 1.24 5.33 -4.71
C TRP A 11 1.58 6.78 -4.38
N THR A 12 2.85 7.14 -4.52
CA THR A 12 3.37 8.48 -4.22
C THR A 12 2.84 9.50 -5.22
N GLU A 13 3.02 9.24 -6.52
CA GLU A 13 2.65 10.15 -7.60
C GLU A 13 1.12 10.32 -7.72
N SER A 14 0.34 9.31 -7.30
CA SER A 14 -1.12 9.41 -7.26
C SER A 14 -1.68 10.14 -6.03
N GLY A 15 -0.80 10.49 -5.08
CA GLY A 15 -1.14 11.11 -3.80
C GLY A 15 -1.89 10.18 -2.85
N LEU A 16 -1.82 8.86 -3.07
CA LEU A 16 -2.46 7.86 -2.21
C LEU A 16 -1.73 7.66 -0.87
N ASN A 17 -0.51 8.17 -0.77
CA ASN A 17 0.24 8.21 0.48
C ASN A 17 -0.03 9.47 1.34
N VAL A 18 -0.90 10.37 0.89
CA VAL A 18 -1.29 11.59 1.62
C VAL A 18 -2.72 11.47 2.11
N TRP A 19 -3.02 11.94 3.32
CA TRP A 19 -4.37 12.00 3.88
C TRP A 19 -4.77 13.40 4.32
N TYR A 20 -6.04 13.73 4.07
CA TYR A 20 -6.70 14.91 4.61
C TYR A 20 -8.09 14.51 5.10
N PRO A 21 -8.56 15.00 6.27
CA PRO A 21 -9.86 14.62 6.84
C PRO A 21 -11.05 14.82 5.90
N LYS A 22 -11.01 15.85 5.04
CA LYS A 22 -12.04 16.13 4.03
C LYS A 22 -12.23 15.03 2.96
N MET A 23 -11.33 14.04 2.94
CA MET A 23 -11.37 12.87 2.06
C MET A 23 -12.08 11.66 2.69
N ALA A 24 -12.42 11.70 3.99
CA ALA A 24 -13.15 10.65 4.68
C ALA A 24 -14.42 10.25 3.91
N GLY A 25 -14.63 8.94 3.75
CA GLY A 25 -15.76 8.37 2.99
C GLY A 25 -15.69 8.52 1.46
N LYS A 26 -14.77 9.33 0.92
CA LYS A 26 -14.67 9.58 -0.54
C LYS A 26 -13.65 8.68 -1.23
N ARG A 27 -12.64 8.18 -0.51
CA ARG A 27 -11.57 7.35 -1.07
C ARG A 27 -11.97 5.87 -1.12
N ASN A 28 -12.67 5.50 -2.18
CA ASN A 28 -13.09 4.13 -2.47
C ASN A 28 -12.25 3.47 -3.58
N ASP A 29 -12.49 2.17 -3.85
CA ASP A 29 -11.81 1.39 -4.89
C ASP A 29 -11.80 2.09 -6.27
N SER A 30 -12.92 2.72 -6.66
CA SER A 30 -13.05 3.41 -7.95
C SER A 30 -12.17 4.65 -8.05
N LEU A 31 -12.12 5.48 -7.00
CA LEU A 31 -11.26 6.67 -6.96
C LEU A 31 -9.78 6.29 -6.97
N VAL A 32 -9.41 5.27 -6.18
CA VAL A 32 -8.05 4.74 -6.13
C VAL A 32 -7.62 4.22 -7.50
N ARG A 33 -8.46 3.40 -8.13
CA ARG A 33 -8.25 2.92 -9.50
C ARG A 33 -8.06 4.06 -10.50
N TYR A 34 -8.92 5.07 -10.46
CA TYR A 34 -8.82 6.24 -11.34
C TYR A 34 -7.47 6.95 -11.16
N ARG A 35 -7.09 7.28 -9.92
CA ARG A 35 -5.82 7.98 -9.63
C ARG A 35 -4.60 7.18 -10.07
N LEU A 36 -4.59 5.87 -9.83
CA LEU A 36 -3.50 4.99 -10.26
C LEU A 36 -3.38 4.92 -11.78
N LEU A 37 -4.50 4.82 -12.50
CA LEU A 37 -4.47 4.77 -13.97
C LEU A 37 -4.05 6.10 -14.60
N GLU A 38 -4.51 7.23 -14.05
CA GLU A 38 -4.06 8.56 -14.52
C GLU A 38 -2.56 8.75 -14.31
N THR A 39 -2.06 8.34 -13.14
CA THR A 39 -0.63 8.38 -12.82
C THR A 39 0.17 7.47 -13.75
N ALA A 40 -0.30 6.23 -13.97
CA ALA A 40 0.37 5.26 -14.82
C ALA A 40 0.50 5.70 -16.28
N LYS A 41 -0.40 6.56 -16.78
CA LYS A 41 -0.28 7.16 -18.13
C LYS A 41 0.88 8.14 -18.25
N GLN A 42 1.30 8.75 -17.15
CA GLN A 42 2.41 9.72 -17.13
C GLN A 42 3.78 9.05 -17.01
N ILE A 43 3.84 7.82 -16.50
CA ILE A 43 5.09 7.06 -16.35
C ILE A 43 5.40 6.32 -17.65
N ARG A 44 6.46 6.75 -18.35
CA ARG A 44 6.83 6.23 -19.68
C ARG A 44 8.09 5.37 -19.65
N THR A 45 8.10 4.34 -20.49
CA THR A 45 9.28 3.52 -20.82
C THR A 45 9.41 3.45 -22.33
N GLY A 46 10.28 4.29 -22.90
CA GLY A 46 10.36 4.48 -24.35
C GLY A 46 9.08 5.11 -24.90
N ARG A 47 8.42 4.44 -25.86
CA ARG A 47 7.19 4.95 -26.49
C ARG A 47 5.90 4.58 -25.74
N ALA A 48 5.94 3.53 -24.92
CA ALA A 48 4.80 3.04 -24.14
C ALA A 48 4.75 3.70 -22.75
N CYS A 49 3.55 3.77 -22.16
CA CYS A 49 3.37 4.12 -20.75
C CYS A 49 2.98 2.90 -19.93
N ILE A 50 3.17 2.97 -18.60
CA ILE A 50 2.76 1.90 -17.68
C ILE A 50 1.24 1.66 -17.77
N GLY A 51 0.45 2.71 -17.98
CA GLY A 51 -1.00 2.63 -18.19
C GLY A 51 -1.42 1.80 -19.41
N ASP A 52 -0.51 1.55 -20.35
CA ASP A 52 -0.77 0.70 -21.51
C ASP A 52 -0.89 -0.78 -21.14
N HIS A 53 -0.23 -1.17 -20.05
CA HIS A 53 -0.09 -2.56 -19.62
C HIS A 53 -0.61 -2.82 -18.20
N LEU A 54 -1.07 -1.76 -17.50
CA LEU A 54 -1.67 -1.83 -16.17
C LEU A 54 -3.18 -2.10 -16.25
N PHE A 55 -3.62 -3.14 -15.56
CA PHE A 55 -5.02 -3.49 -15.37
C PHE A 55 -5.33 -3.53 -13.89
N ILE A 56 -6.43 -2.89 -13.50
CA ILE A 56 -6.86 -2.79 -12.10
C ILE A 56 -8.26 -3.35 -12.00
N GLY A 57 -8.39 -4.39 -11.17
CA GLY A 57 -9.65 -5.08 -11.00
C GLY A 57 -10.72 -4.21 -10.35
N VAL A 58 -11.97 -4.46 -10.74
CA VAL A 58 -13.15 -3.78 -10.17
C VAL A 58 -13.98 -4.74 -9.33
N PRO A 59 -14.74 -4.25 -8.33
CA PRO A 59 -15.55 -5.11 -7.47
C PRO A 59 -16.61 -5.91 -8.23
N ASP A 60 -17.31 -5.28 -9.18
CA ASP A 60 -18.40 -5.91 -9.93
C ASP A 60 -17.96 -6.23 -11.38
N PRO A 61 -17.90 -7.51 -11.78
CA PRO A 61 -17.55 -7.92 -13.14
C PRO A 61 -18.55 -7.49 -14.21
N LYS A 62 -19.76 -7.05 -13.83
CA LYS A 62 -20.78 -6.56 -14.77
C LYS A 62 -20.58 -5.10 -15.17
N GLN A 63 -19.70 -4.36 -14.48
CA GLN A 63 -19.42 -2.98 -14.83
C GLN A 63 -18.85 -2.88 -16.26
N PRO A 64 -19.21 -1.85 -17.06
CA PRO A 64 -18.68 -1.66 -18.41
C PRO A 64 -17.14 -1.64 -18.45
N VAL A 65 -16.52 -1.11 -17.39
CA VAL A 65 -15.07 -1.10 -17.21
C VAL A 65 -14.46 -2.50 -17.17
N ALA A 66 -15.12 -3.47 -16.54
CA ALA A 66 -14.64 -4.86 -16.49
C ALA A 66 -14.65 -5.48 -17.89
N GLN A 67 -15.72 -5.27 -18.66
CA GLN A 67 -15.85 -5.77 -20.02
C GLN A 67 -14.81 -5.14 -20.95
N SER A 68 -14.61 -3.83 -20.87
CA SER A 68 -13.58 -3.11 -21.62
C SER A 68 -12.16 -3.62 -21.31
N GLN A 69 -11.86 -3.91 -20.04
CA GLN A 69 -10.58 -4.50 -19.66
C GLN A 69 -10.40 -5.90 -20.26
N ILE A 70 -11.41 -6.77 -20.24
CA ILE A 70 -11.35 -8.11 -20.84
C ILE A 70 -11.12 -8.03 -22.35
N GLN A 71 -11.83 -7.13 -23.05
CA GLN A 71 -11.65 -6.90 -24.49
C GLN A 71 -10.21 -6.47 -24.80
N ARG A 72 -9.66 -5.53 -24.02
CA ARG A 72 -8.28 -5.06 -24.18
C ARG A 72 -7.26 -6.17 -23.89
N LEU A 73 -7.45 -6.94 -22.82
CA LEU A 73 -6.62 -8.09 -22.47
C LEU A 73 -6.57 -9.14 -23.59
N SER A 74 -7.71 -9.34 -24.27
CA SER A 74 -7.86 -10.34 -25.32
C SER A 74 -7.46 -9.82 -26.72
N SER A 75 -6.99 -8.57 -26.81
CA SER A 75 -6.65 -7.93 -28.08
C SER A 75 -5.29 -8.39 -28.60
N GLN A 76 -5.12 -8.36 -29.93
CA GLN A 76 -3.85 -8.67 -30.59
C GLN A 76 -2.71 -7.74 -30.12
N ALA A 77 -3.01 -6.50 -29.75
CA ALA A 77 -2.02 -5.56 -29.23
C ALA A 77 -1.40 -6.00 -27.89
N MET A 78 -2.05 -6.92 -27.16
CA MET A 78 -1.62 -7.43 -25.87
C MET A 78 -1.12 -8.88 -25.92
N SER A 79 -1.19 -9.56 -27.07
CA SER A 79 -0.93 -11.00 -27.18
C SER A 79 0.50 -11.39 -26.82
N ASP A 80 1.47 -10.48 -26.99
CA ASP A 80 2.89 -10.68 -26.70
C ASP A 80 3.40 -9.80 -25.55
N LYS A 81 2.52 -9.03 -24.89
CA LYS A 81 2.90 -8.05 -23.87
C LYS A 81 2.73 -8.61 -22.47
N ARG A 82 3.75 -8.45 -21.64
CA ARG A 82 3.63 -8.68 -20.19
C ARG A 82 2.66 -7.68 -19.59
N LEU A 83 1.90 -8.13 -18.61
CA LEU A 83 0.85 -7.33 -17.98
C LEU A 83 1.20 -7.05 -16.53
N MET A 84 0.71 -5.91 -16.05
CA MET A 84 0.76 -5.51 -14.66
C MET A 84 -0.66 -5.52 -14.13
N LEU A 85 -0.95 -6.38 -13.15
CA LEU A 85 -2.28 -6.58 -12.62
C LEU A 85 -2.33 -6.15 -11.16
N LEU A 86 -3.26 -5.26 -10.82
CA LEU A 86 -3.44 -4.75 -9.46
C LEU A 86 -4.85 -5.04 -8.95
N SER A 87 -4.93 -5.52 -7.71
CA SER A 87 -6.19 -5.72 -7.00
C SER A 87 -5.94 -5.76 -5.49
N VAL A 88 -6.90 -6.24 -4.72
CA VAL A 88 -6.83 -6.46 -3.27
C VAL A 88 -7.08 -7.93 -2.99
N LEU A 89 -6.37 -8.51 -2.02
CA LEU A 89 -6.67 -9.86 -1.53
C LEU A 89 -8.10 -9.92 -0.94
N PRO A 90 -8.81 -11.05 -1.05
CA PRO A 90 -10.10 -11.24 -0.38
C PRO A 90 -9.93 -11.25 1.14
N ARG A 91 -11.02 -11.24 1.90
CA ARG A 91 -10.93 -11.48 3.35
C ARG A 91 -10.23 -12.82 3.59
N TYR A 92 -9.29 -12.84 4.52
CA TYR A 92 -8.59 -14.06 4.88
C TYR A 92 -9.56 -15.11 5.44
N ASP A 93 -9.26 -16.36 5.11
CA ASP A 93 -10.07 -17.55 5.39
C ASP A 93 -9.10 -18.73 5.39
N ALA A 94 -8.82 -19.30 6.56
CA ALA A 94 -7.79 -20.33 6.72
C ALA A 94 -8.12 -21.60 5.93
N GLU A 95 -9.40 -21.97 5.82
CA GLU A 95 -9.82 -23.18 5.10
C GLU A 95 -9.57 -23.09 3.59
N LYS A 96 -9.56 -21.87 3.06
CA LYS A 96 -9.32 -21.60 1.64
C LYS A 96 -7.86 -21.27 1.36
N HIS A 97 -7.22 -20.49 2.22
CA HIS A 97 -5.95 -19.83 1.90
C HIS A 97 -4.70 -20.52 2.45
N GLU A 98 -4.84 -21.46 3.40
CA GLU A 98 -3.72 -22.28 3.88
C GLU A 98 -3.53 -23.59 3.08
N LYS A 99 -4.50 -23.93 2.21
CA LYS A 99 -4.35 -25.02 1.25
C LYS A 99 -3.50 -24.57 0.05
N PRO A 100 -2.87 -25.51 -0.69
CA PRO A 100 -2.17 -25.17 -1.93
C PRO A 100 -3.09 -24.45 -2.92
N LEU A 101 -2.70 -23.23 -3.29
CA LEU A 101 -3.47 -22.39 -4.21
C LEU A 101 -2.95 -22.58 -5.63
N LYS A 102 -3.87 -22.74 -6.59
CA LYS A 102 -3.51 -22.82 -8.03
C LYS A 102 -3.39 -21.46 -8.69
N PHE A 103 -4.11 -20.47 -8.17
CA PHE A 103 -4.17 -19.12 -8.68
C PHE A 103 -4.22 -18.10 -7.55
N LEU A 104 -3.83 -16.86 -7.86
CA LEU A 104 -3.79 -15.75 -6.92
C LEU A 104 -5.21 -15.35 -6.49
N PRO A 105 -5.55 -15.34 -5.19
CA PRO A 105 -6.88 -14.98 -4.73
C PRO A 105 -7.08 -13.46 -4.79
N LEU A 106 -8.17 -13.01 -5.43
CA LEU A 106 -8.47 -11.59 -5.61
C LEU A 106 -9.91 -11.28 -5.18
N ARG A 107 -10.12 -10.18 -4.45
CA ARG A 107 -11.44 -9.63 -4.12
C ARG A 107 -12.09 -8.93 -5.31
N ASN A 108 -11.38 -7.96 -5.89
CA ASN A 108 -11.84 -7.18 -7.03
C ASN A 108 -11.34 -7.87 -8.30
N PHE A 109 -12.01 -8.95 -8.71
CA PHE A 109 -11.62 -9.76 -9.87
C PHE A 109 -12.16 -9.21 -11.20
N GLY A 110 -13.17 -8.34 -11.17
CA GLY A 110 -13.83 -7.83 -12.37
C GLY A 110 -12.83 -7.20 -13.35
N GLY A 111 -12.80 -7.71 -14.58
CA GLY A 111 -11.91 -7.21 -15.63
C GLY A 111 -10.48 -7.77 -15.61
N LEU A 112 -10.14 -8.68 -14.70
CA LEU A 112 -8.83 -9.31 -14.62
C LEU A 112 -8.87 -10.76 -15.14
N PRO A 113 -7.75 -11.28 -15.69
CA PRO A 113 -7.63 -12.69 -16.05
C PRO A 113 -7.41 -13.56 -14.80
N LEU A 114 -7.60 -14.87 -14.93
CA LEU A 114 -7.12 -15.80 -13.91
C LEU A 114 -5.58 -15.77 -13.86
N ILE A 115 -5.02 -15.60 -12.66
CA ILE A 115 -3.57 -15.46 -12.45
C ILE A 115 -3.03 -16.74 -11.83
N PHE A 116 -2.46 -17.63 -12.65
CA PHE A 116 -1.84 -18.85 -12.18
C PHE A 116 -0.45 -18.60 -11.58
N PHE A 117 -0.07 -19.41 -10.59
CA PHE A 117 1.30 -19.43 -10.11
C PHE A 117 2.23 -20.17 -11.10
N ASN A 118 3.53 -19.85 -11.07
CA ASN A 118 4.53 -20.55 -11.88
C ASN A 118 4.89 -21.92 -11.32
N SER A 119 4.68 -22.15 -10.03
CA SER A 119 4.94 -23.40 -9.33
C SER A 119 4.12 -23.48 -8.05
N GLU A 120 4.03 -24.66 -7.45
CA GLU A 120 3.29 -24.90 -6.19
C GLU A 120 3.88 -24.10 -5.01
N VAL A 121 5.19 -23.86 -5.01
CA VAL A 121 5.91 -23.11 -3.96
C VAL A 121 5.90 -21.59 -4.17
N HIS A 122 5.35 -21.10 -5.28
CA HIS A 122 5.44 -19.67 -5.61
C HIS A 122 4.70 -18.82 -4.58
N TRP A 123 3.49 -19.24 -4.15
CA TRP A 123 2.74 -18.51 -3.13
C TRP A 123 3.43 -18.57 -1.76
N ASP A 124 3.97 -19.72 -1.37
CA ASP A 124 4.74 -19.84 -0.12
C ASP A 124 5.98 -18.94 -0.11
N SER A 125 6.64 -18.80 -1.26
CA SER A 125 7.76 -17.87 -1.43
C SER A 125 7.31 -16.41 -1.27
N VAL A 126 6.11 -16.05 -1.76
CA VAL A 126 5.52 -14.72 -1.56
C VAL A 126 5.19 -14.50 -0.08
N LYS A 127 4.53 -15.45 0.59
CA LYS A 127 4.22 -15.40 2.04
C LYS A 127 5.48 -15.22 2.88
N LYS A 128 6.58 -15.91 2.52
CA LYS A 128 7.86 -15.78 3.23
C LYS A 128 8.50 -14.40 3.02
N ARG A 129 8.43 -13.87 1.78
CA ARG A 129 9.02 -12.56 1.44
C ARG A 129 8.23 -11.38 2.02
N PHE A 130 6.91 -11.51 2.10
CA PHE A 130 5.98 -10.52 2.64
C PHE A 130 5.30 -11.06 3.90
N SER A 131 6.11 -11.51 4.86
CA SER A 131 5.61 -12.14 6.08
C SER A 131 4.78 -11.19 6.93
N SER A 132 5.16 -9.90 6.97
CA SER A 132 4.44 -8.84 7.66
C SER A 132 3.07 -8.59 7.05
N GLU A 133 2.97 -8.45 5.72
CA GLU A 133 1.71 -8.25 4.99
C GLU A 133 0.83 -9.49 5.07
N TYR A 134 1.42 -10.69 5.01
CA TYR A 134 0.68 -11.93 5.21
C TYR A 134 0.11 -12.04 6.62
N ALA A 135 0.89 -11.68 7.65
CA ALA A 135 0.41 -11.63 9.03
C ALA A 135 -0.73 -10.61 9.18
N ALA A 136 -0.56 -9.40 8.64
CA ALA A 136 -1.60 -8.37 8.64
C ALA A 136 -2.87 -8.85 7.93
N TRP A 137 -2.75 -9.57 6.81
CA TRP A 137 -3.88 -10.16 6.10
C TRP A 137 -4.69 -11.13 6.97
N LYS A 138 -3.98 -12.03 7.69
CA LYS A 138 -4.61 -12.98 8.63
C LYS A 138 -5.35 -12.27 9.75
N SER A 139 -4.86 -11.10 10.17
CA SER A 139 -5.50 -10.22 11.15
C SER A 139 -6.63 -9.38 10.57
N GLY A 140 -6.99 -9.55 9.29
CA GLY A 140 -8.11 -8.87 8.66
C GLY A 140 -7.75 -7.57 7.93
N ALA A 141 -6.46 -7.22 7.84
CA ALA A 141 -6.03 -6.01 7.17
C ALA A 141 -6.20 -6.06 5.64
N LYS A 142 -6.28 -4.89 5.02
CA LYS A 142 -6.42 -4.71 3.59
C LYS A 142 -5.05 -4.82 2.91
N ILE A 143 -4.88 -5.83 2.06
CA ILE A 143 -3.64 -6.06 1.33
C ILE A 143 -3.85 -5.83 -0.16
N VAL A 144 -3.16 -4.84 -0.70
CA VAL A 144 -3.02 -4.63 -2.14
C VAL A 144 -2.07 -5.69 -2.69
N VAL A 145 -2.43 -6.27 -3.83
CA VAL A 145 -1.59 -7.20 -4.56
C VAL A 145 -1.32 -6.66 -5.95
N PHE A 146 -0.04 -6.67 -6.33
CA PHE A 146 0.43 -6.21 -7.63
C PHE A 146 1.31 -7.27 -8.28
N ALA A 147 0.91 -7.73 -9.45
CA ALA A 147 1.56 -8.85 -10.14
C ALA A 147 2.06 -8.44 -11.52
N LEU A 148 3.31 -8.78 -11.81
CA LEU A 148 3.86 -8.80 -13.17
C LEU A 148 3.68 -10.20 -13.75
N THR A 149 3.06 -10.29 -14.92
CA THR A 149 2.63 -11.58 -15.48
C THR A 149 3.17 -11.82 -16.89
N SER A 150 3.01 -13.06 -17.36
CA SER A 150 3.09 -13.39 -18.78
C SER A 150 2.04 -12.60 -19.59
N PRO A 151 2.16 -12.59 -20.93
CA PRO A 151 1.04 -12.25 -21.79
C PRO A 151 -0.19 -13.13 -21.50
N ALA A 152 -1.36 -12.61 -21.85
CA ALA A 152 -2.62 -13.31 -21.67
C ALA A 152 -2.77 -14.45 -22.68
N ALA A 153 -3.03 -15.65 -22.18
CA ALA A 153 -3.53 -16.76 -22.98
C ALA A 153 -5.06 -16.76 -22.92
N VAL A 154 -5.70 -16.61 -24.07
CA VAL A 154 -7.16 -16.66 -24.20
C VAL A 154 -7.58 -18.07 -24.57
N THR A 155 -8.42 -18.68 -23.73
CA THR A 155 -8.98 -20.01 -23.97
C THR A 155 -10.51 -19.92 -23.97
N GLY A 156 -11.20 -21.03 -24.28
CA GLY A 156 -12.67 -21.09 -24.16
C GLY A 156 -13.20 -20.83 -22.75
N ARG A 157 -12.34 -20.83 -21.72
CA ARG A 157 -12.68 -20.51 -20.32
C ARG A 157 -12.40 -19.05 -19.93
N GLY A 158 -11.95 -18.21 -20.88
CA GLY A 158 -11.55 -16.83 -20.66
C GLY A 158 -10.04 -16.62 -20.62
N PRO A 159 -9.59 -15.37 -20.40
CA PRO A 159 -8.18 -15.02 -20.37
C PRO A 159 -7.50 -15.50 -19.08
N SER A 160 -6.26 -15.96 -19.22
CA SER A 160 -5.43 -16.43 -18.12
C SER A 160 -3.98 -15.98 -18.31
N VAL A 161 -3.25 -15.84 -17.21
CA VAL A 161 -1.84 -15.45 -17.19
C VAL A 161 -1.08 -16.26 -16.15
N ARG A 162 0.25 -16.25 -16.22
CA ARG A 162 1.10 -16.74 -15.14
C ARG A 162 1.82 -15.59 -14.45
N ALA A 163 1.79 -15.55 -13.12
CA ALA A 163 2.50 -14.54 -12.35
C ALA A 163 4.00 -14.82 -12.35
N HIS A 164 4.81 -13.87 -12.79
CA HIS A 164 6.27 -13.91 -12.67
C HIS A 164 6.76 -13.29 -11.36
N GLN A 165 6.14 -12.19 -10.95
CA GLN A 165 6.41 -11.53 -9.69
C GLN A 165 5.09 -11.10 -9.07
N ILE A 166 4.98 -11.23 -7.75
CA ILE A 166 3.84 -10.77 -6.96
C ILE A 166 4.41 -9.93 -5.84
N VAL A 167 3.91 -8.72 -5.63
CA VAL A 167 4.22 -7.89 -4.47
C VAL A 167 2.96 -7.61 -3.69
N LEU A 168 3.10 -7.59 -2.36
CA LEU A 168 2.03 -7.23 -1.43
C LEU A 168 2.34 -5.86 -0.82
N MET A 169 1.30 -5.10 -0.53
CA MET A 169 1.38 -3.84 0.21
C MET A 169 0.21 -3.77 1.17
N HIS A 170 0.50 -3.70 2.46
CA HIS A 170 -0.51 -3.43 3.47
C HIS A 170 -0.92 -1.95 3.37
N VAL A 171 -2.23 -1.72 3.38
CA VAL A 171 -2.79 -0.36 3.38
C VAL A 171 -3.88 -0.23 4.45
N SER A 172 -4.04 0.96 4.99
CA SER A 172 -5.15 1.30 5.89
C SER A 172 -6.50 1.28 5.16
N GLU A 173 -7.59 1.48 5.91
CA GLU A 173 -8.91 1.66 5.29
C GLU A 173 -8.94 2.85 4.32
N ASN A 174 -8.18 3.91 4.62
CA ASN A 174 -7.99 5.10 3.81
C ASN A 174 -6.87 4.93 2.74
N TRP A 175 -6.47 3.70 2.43
CA TRP A 175 -5.47 3.37 1.39
C TRP A 175 -4.07 3.96 1.62
N ILE A 176 -3.77 4.38 2.84
CA ILE A 176 -2.42 4.80 3.22
C ILE A 176 -1.56 3.54 3.37
N PRO A 177 -0.38 3.47 2.73
CA PRO A 177 0.53 2.33 2.85
C PRO A 177 1.10 2.22 4.26
N LEU A 178 1.25 0.99 4.75
CA LEU A 178 1.71 0.68 6.11
C LEU A 178 2.77 -0.43 6.05
N ASP A 179 3.89 -0.22 6.72
CA ASP A 179 5.03 -1.15 6.77
C ASP A 179 4.98 -2.06 8.01
N SER A 180 4.10 -1.77 8.98
CA SER A 180 3.92 -2.60 10.18
C SER A 180 2.52 -2.49 10.81
N SER A 181 2.19 -3.41 11.71
CA SER A 181 0.98 -3.33 12.53
C SER A 181 0.99 -2.13 13.49
N TYR A 182 2.17 -1.70 13.97
CA TYR A 182 2.28 -0.54 14.85
C TYR A 182 2.00 0.76 14.11
N GLU A 183 2.46 0.87 12.86
CA GLU A 183 2.06 2.00 12.01
C GLU A 183 0.56 2.03 11.76
N ALA A 184 -0.10 0.86 11.66
CA ALA A 184 -1.55 0.79 11.55
C ALA A 184 -2.26 1.43 12.75
N VAL A 185 -1.80 1.13 13.98
CA VAL A 185 -2.33 1.75 15.21
C VAL A 185 -2.15 3.27 15.19
N VAL A 186 -0.99 3.76 14.73
CA VAL A 186 -0.74 5.21 14.61
C VAL A 186 -1.64 5.84 13.55
N ALA A 187 -1.78 5.22 12.39
CA ALA A 187 -2.65 5.69 11.31
C ALA A 187 -4.12 5.73 11.73
N GLU A 188 -4.61 4.72 12.46
CA GLU A 188 -5.97 4.69 13.01
C GLU A 188 -6.20 5.87 13.98
N LYS A 189 -5.24 6.16 14.87
CA LYS A 189 -5.33 7.31 15.75
C LYS A 189 -5.24 8.64 14.99
N LEU A 190 -4.39 8.75 13.97
CA LEU A 190 -4.31 9.93 13.10
C LEU A 190 -5.66 10.20 12.41
N ASP A 191 -6.32 9.14 11.94
CA ASP A 191 -7.63 9.23 11.32
C ASP A 191 -8.72 9.63 12.33
N ALA A 192 -8.71 9.03 13.54
CA ALA A 192 -9.65 9.33 14.61
C ALA A 192 -9.51 10.77 15.16
N GLU A 193 -8.29 11.31 15.22
CA GLU A 193 -8.02 12.69 15.60
C GLU A 193 -8.13 13.69 14.42
N HIS A 194 -8.63 13.22 13.26
CA HIS A 194 -8.81 14.04 12.06
C HIS A 194 -7.55 14.82 11.66
N ARG A 195 -6.40 14.13 11.67
CA ARG A 195 -5.10 14.73 11.32
C ARG A 195 -4.87 14.75 9.82
N GLN A 196 -4.06 15.70 9.36
CA GLN A 196 -3.51 15.73 8.00
C GLN A 196 -2.10 15.17 8.03
N TYR A 197 -1.82 14.16 7.21
CA TYR A 197 -0.53 13.49 7.23
C TYR A 197 -0.14 12.93 5.87
N VAL A 198 1.14 12.60 5.73
CA VAL A 198 1.70 11.85 4.59
C VAL A 198 2.59 10.73 5.12
N LYS A 199 2.48 9.53 4.53
CA LYS A 199 3.46 8.45 4.69
C LYS A 199 4.47 8.53 3.53
N PRO A 200 5.71 8.99 3.75
CA PRO A 200 6.71 8.99 2.70
C PRO A 200 7.03 7.54 2.29
N MET A 201 7.16 7.32 0.98
CA MET A 201 7.43 6.00 0.40
C MET A 201 8.83 5.95 -0.15
N ARG A 202 9.46 4.77 -0.06
CA ARG A 202 10.78 4.52 -0.62
C ARG A 202 10.63 3.80 -1.96
N TYR A 203 11.12 4.39 -3.05
CA TYR A 203 11.13 3.72 -4.36
C TYR A 203 12.46 3.79 -5.11
N ASP A 204 13.34 4.75 -4.82
CA ASP A 204 14.67 4.93 -5.43
C ASP A 204 15.79 5.32 -4.45
N ALA A 205 15.47 5.68 -3.21
CA ALA A 205 16.44 6.19 -2.25
C ALA A 205 17.57 5.19 -1.95
N SER A 206 18.80 5.71 -1.99
CA SER A 206 19.96 5.04 -1.42
C SER A 206 19.71 4.73 0.07
N ILE A 207 20.25 3.61 0.56
CA ILE A 207 20.00 3.06 1.91
C ILE A 207 20.31 4.05 3.06
N SER A 208 20.96 5.19 2.77
CA SER A 208 21.42 6.18 3.75
C SER A 208 20.43 7.29 4.11
N GLU A 209 19.32 7.51 3.38
CA GLU A 209 18.36 8.56 3.74
C GLU A 209 17.38 8.08 4.83
N VAL A 210 17.30 8.84 5.94
CA VAL A 210 16.37 8.58 7.04
C VAL A 210 15.02 9.23 6.70
N PHE A 211 14.03 8.39 6.38
CA PHE A 211 12.64 8.80 6.21
C PHE A 211 11.84 8.48 7.47
N PRO A 212 11.09 9.45 8.01
CA PRO A 212 10.04 9.20 9.00
C PRO A 212 8.99 8.24 8.49
N ASP A 213 8.27 7.60 9.40
CA ASP A 213 7.13 6.77 9.02
C ASP A 213 5.96 7.64 8.57
N PHE A 214 5.74 8.79 9.24
CA PHE A 214 4.76 9.78 8.82
C PHE A 214 5.30 11.20 8.97
N TYR A 215 4.66 12.14 8.27
CA TYR A 215 4.72 13.56 8.60
C TYR A 215 3.31 14.08 8.89
N LEU A 216 3.14 14.81 9.99
CA LEU A 216 1.97 15.66 10.22
C LEU A 216 2.11 16.95 9.42
N LEU A 217 1.05 17.31 8.71
CA LEU A 217 0.99 18.49 7.84
C LEU A 217 0.20 19.63 8.47
N ASP A 218 -0.42 19.40 9.62
CA ASP A 218 -1.36 20.30 10.26
C ASP A 218 -0.87 20.87 11.59
N THR A 219 0.40 20.71 11.95
CA THR A 219 0.91 21.27 13.22
C THR A 219 1.03 22.79 13.17
N LYS A 220 1.27 23.42 14.32
CA LYS A 220 1.59 24.86 14.40
C LYS A 220 2.90 25.23 13.70
N SER A 221 3.80 24.28 13.45
CA SER A 221 5.01 24.48 12.65
C SER A 221 4.67 24.76 11.19
N ASP A 222 5.48 25.59 10.52
CA ASP A 222 5.39 25.83 9.06
C ASP A 222 6.05 24.72 8.24
N LYS A 223 6.75 23.78 8.89
CA LYS A 223 7.33 22.60 8.26
C LYS A 223 6.54 21.34 8.63
N PRO A 224 6.45 20.33 7.74
CA PRO A 224 5.94 19.01 8.09
C PRO A 224 6.64 18.45 9.34
N PHE A 225 5.85 17.94 10.29
CA PHE A 225 6.35 17.47 11.57
C PHE A 225 6.57 15.95 11.53
N PRO A 226 7.81 15.46 11.60
CA PRO A 226 8.14 14.05 11.42
C PRO A 226 7.66 13.18 12.59
N MET A 227 7.28 11.95 12.27
CA MET A 227 6.81 10.91 13.20
C MET A 227 7.51 9.59 12.92
N GLU A 228 8.02 8.94 13.97
CA GLU A 228 8.73 7.65 13.87
C GLU A 228 8.12 6.62 14.82
N VAL A 229 7.93 5.39 14.33
CA VAL A 229 7.36 4.27 15.07
C VAL A 229 8.43 3.19 15.24
N PHE A 230 8.92 3.04 16.48
CA PHE A 230 9.87 1.99 16.84
C PHE A 230 9.15 0.68 17.15
N GLY A 231 8.92 -0.14 16.13
CA GLY A 231 8.14 -1.39 16.23
C GLY A 231 8.94 -2.70 16.20
N MET A 232 10.23 -2.67 15.90
CA MET A 232 11.04 -3.90 15.83
C MET A 232 11.98 -4.02 17.03
N ALA A 233 12.11 -5.22 17.60
CA ALA A 233 13.01 -5.50 18.71
C ALA A 233 14.29 -6.25 18.28
N THR A 234 14.60 -6.30 16.98
CA THR A 234 15.81 -7.00 16.52
C THR A 234 17.07 -6.23 16.96
N PRO A 235 18.18 -6.91 17.33
CA PRO A 235 19.40 -6.23 17.80
C PRO A 235 19.96 -5.19 16.81
N ALA A 236 19.91 -5.49 15.51
CA ALA A 236 20.30 -4.55 14.46
C ALA A 236 19.38 -3.31 14.37
N TYR A 237 18.12 -3.44 14.80
CA TYR A 237 17.16 -2.34 14.84
C TYR A 237 17.35 -1.48 16.09
N LEU A 238 17.66 -2.09 17.25
CA LEU A 238 17.96 -1.35 18.49
C LEU A 238 19.21 -0.46 18.33
N ALA A 239 20.26 -0.93 17.66
CA ALA A 239 21.44 -0.11 17.36
C ALA A 239 21.12 1.06 16.42
N ARG A 240 20.21 0.85 15.44
CA ARG A 240 19.76 1.90 14.51
C ARG A 240 18.81 2.91 15.15
N LYS A 241 18.08 2.51 16.20
CA LYS A 241 17.13 3.38 16.90
C LYS A 241 17.82 4.59 17.51
N GLN A 242 18.94 4.42 18.21
CA GLN A 242 19.67 5.56 18.78
C GLN A 242 20.20 6.49 17.68
N LEU A 243 20.76 5.93 16.60
CA LEU A 243 21.20 6.74 15.44
C LEU A 243 20.06 7.54 14.80
N LYS A 244 18.86 6.97 14.70
CA LYS A 244 17.67 7.70 14.23
C LYS A 244 17.27 8.80 15.22
N LYS A 245 17.27 8.53 16.52
CA LYS A 245 17.00 9.55 17.56
C LYS A 245 17.98 10.72 17.44
N ASP A 246 19.27 10.41 17.33
CA ASP A 246 20.33 11.42 17.21
C ASP A 246 20.19 12.24 15.92
N TYR A 247 19.87 11.58 14.80
CA TYR A 247 19.53 12.24 13.55
C TYR A 247 18.35 13.20 13.73
N TYR A 248 17.21 12.73 14.24
CA TYR A 248 16.04 13.57 14.41
C TYR A 248 16.26 14.73 15.38
N ASN A 249 16.97 14.50 16.49
CA ASN A 249 17.33 15.55 17.43
C ASN A 249 18.25 16.61 16.79
N ARG A 250 19.16 16.21 15.90
CA ARG A 250 20.03 17.14 15.18
C ARG A 250 19.27 17.94 14.12
N GLU A 251 18.43 17.27 13.33
CA GLU A 251 17.74 17.90 12.19
C GLU A 251 16.51 18.74 12.61
N TYR A 252 15.78 18.29 13.63
CA TYR A 252 14.50 18.90 14.04
C TYR A 252 14.53 19.47 15.47
N GLY A 253 15.58 19.18 16.25
CA GLY A 253 15.63 19.51 17.67
C GLY A 253 14.93 18.47 18.55
N PRO A 254 15.19 18.45 19.87
CA PRO A 254 14.67 17.42 20.78
C PRO A 254 13.14 17.39 20.92
N TYR A 255 12.44 18.45 20.50
CA TYR A 255 10.98 18.57 20.53
C TYR A 255 10.35 18.76 19.14
N GLY A 256 11.14 18.72 18.07
CA GLY A 256 10.67 18.97 16.70
C GLY A 256 10.20 17.71 15.95
N TRP A 257 10.05 16.60 16.65
CA TRP A 257 9.62 15.32 16.08
C TRP A 257 8.89 14.49 17.12
N TRP A 258 8.01 13.60 16.66
CA TRP A 258 7.23 12.69 17.50
C TRP A 258 7.77 11.28 17.34
N HIS A 259 7.76 10.49 18.41
CA HIS A 259 8.06 9.08 18.30
C HIS A 259 7.24 8.23 19.26
N TRP A 260 7.04 6.98 18.89
CA TRP A 260 6.49 5.97 19.75
C TRP A 260 7.37 4.71 19.75
N ASP A 261 7.59 4.17 20.94
CA ASP A 261 8.36 2.96 21.15
C ASP A 261 7.44 1.82 21.55
N ALA A 262 7.02 1.04 20.56
CA ALA A 262 6.10 -0.07 20.77
C ALA A 262 6.79 -1.31 21.37
N THR A 263 8.12 -1.26 21.55
CA THR A 263 8.90 -2.38 22.10
C THR A 263 9.07 -2.33 23.62
N THR A 264 8.87 -1.15 24.23
CA THR A 264 8.91 -1.01 25.69
C THR A 264 7.57 -1.44 26.26
N ALA A 265 7.50 -2.70 26.68
CA ALA A 265 6.33 -3.28 27.34
C ALA A 265 6.03 -2.55 28.66
N SER A 266 5.10 -1.60 28.64
CA SER A 266 4.33 -1.21 29.82
C SER A 266 2.91 -1.76 29.67
N GLU A 267 2.32 -2.21 30.78
CA GLU A 267 0.96 -2.79 30.86
C GLU A 267 -0.14 -1.90 30.30
N THR A 268 0.16 -0.62 30.06
CA THR A 268 -0.60 0.25 29.17
C THR A 268 0.34 0.71 28.06
N MET A 269 0.17 0.15 26.87
CA MET A 269 0.86 0.63 25.67
C MET A 269 0.21 1.96 25.25
N VAL A 270 0.48 3.04 26.00
CA VAL A 270 -0.15 4.34 25.76
C VAL A 270 0.56 5.01 24.59
N LEU A 271 -0.14 5.11 23.47
CA LEU A 271 0.32 5.85 22.31
C LEU A 271 0.39 7.35 22.69
N PRO A 272 1.56 8.02 22.56
CA PRO A 272 1.72 9.41 22.97
C PRO A 272 0.74 10.37 22.27
N HIS A 273 0.35 11.45 22.94
CA HIS A 273 -0.42 12.52 22.31
C HIS A 273 0.32 13.09 21.09
N PHE A 274 -0.42 13.38 20.03
CA PHE A 274 0.14 14.07 18.87
C PHE A 274 0.34 15.55 19.20
N PRO A 275 1.33 16.22 18.57
CA PRO A 275 1.47 17.66 18.71
C PRO A 275 0.19 18.39 18.28
N GLU A 276 -0.08 19.54 18.87
CA GLU A 276 -1.30 20.33 18.59
C GLU A 276 -1.45 20.66 17.10
N SER A 277 -2.68 20.53 16.60
CA SER A 277 -3.04 20.97 15.26
C SER A 277 -3.21 22.50 15.21
N ARG A 278 -2.90 23.10 14.05
CA ARG A 278 -3.07 24.52 13.73
C ARG A 278 -4.55 24.91 13.68
N LYS A 279 -5.43 23.97 13.33
CA LYS A 279 -6.88 24.13 13.36
C LYS A 279 -7.41 23.29 14.53
N PRO A 280 -8.01 23.88 15.57
CA PRO A 280 -8.72 23.09 16.56
C PRO A 280 -9.83 22.30 15.86
N LEU A 281 -10.12 21.09 16.34
CA LEU A 281 -11.25 20.30 15.87
C LEU A 281 -12.50 21.18 15.87
N SER A 282 -13.11 21.39 14.71
CA SER A 282 -14.44 21.98 14.64
C SER A 282 -15.38 21.02 15.36
N THR A 283 -15.80 21.39 16.57
CA THR A 283 -16.90 20.74 17.28
C THR A 283 -18.18 21.07 16.54
N ASP A 284 -18.42 20.41 15.40
CA ASP A 284 -19.75 20.35 14.82
C ASP A 284 -20.53 19.34 15.67
N THR A 285 -21.11 19.85 16.76
CA THR A 285 -22.21 19.18 17.46
C THR A 285 -23.41 19.19 16.51
N PRO A 286 -23.96 18.03 16.09
CA PRO A 286 -25.20 18.04 15.34
C PRO A 286 -26.33 18.53 16.27
N ALA A 287 -27.03 19.56 15.81
CA ALA A 287 -28.30 20.03 16.38
C ALA A 287 -29.43 19.02 16.11
#